data_AF-A0AAD6Y914-F1
#
_entry.id   AF-A0AAD6Y914-F1
#
_cell.length_a   1.000
_cell.length_b   1.000
_cell.length_c   1.000
_cell.angle_alpha   90.00
_cell.angle_beta   90.00
_cell.angle_gamma   90.00
#
_symmetry.space_group_name_H-M   'P 1'
#
loop_
_entity.id
_entity.type
_entity.pdbx_description
1 polymer ?
#
loop_
_entity_poly.entity_id
_entity_poly.type
_entity_poly.pdbx_seq_one_letter_code
_entity_poly.pdbx_strand_id
1 'polypeptide(L)'
;LPLSVEPAILEFISEERYHIENDTEWATLVPAHRARVRLGAPPQELGVALFSDLACLDVVRRAFLQMRSGAIAASPAAEACLGQLRQAIVCTADSTLEPARIVCEDVGRCGGAASGETAHRCRNWAQVREFVEANQATWAIDYSG
;
A
#
# COMPACT_ATOMS: atom_id res chain seq x y z
N LEU A 1 -8.39 -9.96 -10.35
CA LEU A 1 -9.84 -9.91 -9.99
C LEU A 1 -10.64 -9.92 -11.29
N PRO A 2 -11.86 -10.46 -11.32
CA PRO A 2 -12.75 -10.38 -12.48
C PRO A 2 -13.36 -8.96 -12.58
N LEU A 3 -12.49 -7.96 -12.70
CA LEU A 3 -12.82 -6.53 -12.70
C LEU A 3 -11.88 -5.81 -13.67
N SER A 4 -12.45 -4.94 -14.51
CA SER A 4 -11.68 -3.93 -15.25
C SER A 4 -11.46 -2.74 -14.32
N VAL A 5 -10.20 -2.38 -14.08
CA VAL A 5 -9.85 -1.25 -13.21
C VAL A 5 -9.53 -0.05 -14.07
N GLU A 6 -10.31 1.01 -13.91
CA GLU A 6 -10.13 2.26 -14.66
C GLU A 6 -8.87 3.00 -14.22
N PRO A 7 -8.26 3.82 -15.10
CA PRO A 7 -7.21 4.73 -14.70
C PRO A 7 -7.71 5.76 -13.67
N ALA A 8 -6.83 6.14 -12.75
CA ALA A 8 -7.02 7.27 -11.85
C ALA A 8 -5.77 8.15 -11.86
N ILE A 9 -5.94 9.43 -11.55
CA ILE A 9 -4.80 10.33 -11.32
C ILE A 9 -4.57 10.40 -9.82
N LEU A 10 -3.33 10.18 -9.40
CA LEU A 10 -2.90 10.42 -8.05
C LEU A 10 -1.97 11.63 -8.02
N GLU A 11 -2.41 12.69 -7.35
CA GLU A 11 -1.57 13.82 -6.99
C GLU A 11 -1.03 13.55 -5.59
N PHE A 12 0.30 13.63 -5.43
CA PHE A 12 0.92 13.52 -4.12
C PHE A 12 0.65 14.79 -3.31
N ILE A 13 -0.47 14.80 -2.60
CA ILE A 13 -0.75 15.82 -1.61
C ILE A 13 -0.01 15.41 -0.34
N SER A 14 0.89 16.29 0.14
CA SER A 14 1.51 16.20 1.46
C SER A 14 0.44 16.38 2.54
N GLU A 15 -0.46 15.40 2.71
CA GLU A 15 -1.45 15.40 3.78
C GLU A 15 -0.88 14.74 5.04
N GLU A 16 -1.34 15.21 6.20
CA GLU A 16 -1.02 14.73 7.55
C GLU A 16 -1.52 13.30 7.84
N ARG A 17 -1.92 12.55 6.82
CA ARG A 17 -2.44 11.19 6.92
C ARG A 17 -1.34 10.15 6.94
N TYR A 18 -1.66 9.03 7.57
CA TYR A 18 -0.80 7.89 7.87
C TYR A 18 0.41 8.29 8.71
N HIS A 19 0.17 9.06 9.78
CA HIS A 19 1.24 9.43 10.72
C HIS A 19 1.93 8.18 11.24
N ILE A 20 3.27 8.21 11.36
CA ILE A 20 4.08 7.01 11.58
C ILE A 20 3.69 6.24 12.85
N GLU A 21 3.16 6.91 13.87
CA GLU A 21 2.72 6.33 15.15
C GLU A 21 1.21 6.05 15.25
N ASN A 22 0.41 6.39 14.23
CA ASN A 22 -1.05 6.28 14.29
C ASN A 22 -1.56 4.91 13.83
N ASP A 23 -1.47 3.90 14.69
CA ASP A 23 -1.87 2.52 14.36
C ASP A 23 -3.31 2.40 13.85
N THR A 24 -4.24 3.23 14.34
CA THR A 24 -5.64 3.19 13.91
C THR A 24 -5.80 3.59 12.45
N GLU A 25 -5.05 4.60 12.01
CA GLU A 25 -5.08 5.04 10.62
C GLU A 25 -4.42 4.02 9.68
N TRP A 26 -3.29 3.46 10.07
CA TRP A 26 -2.64 2.38 9.31
C TRP A 26 -3.51 1.13 9.20
N ALA A 27 -4.30 0.81 10.23
CA ALA A 27 -5.26 -0.29 10.19
C ALA A 27 -6.35 -0.12 9.11
N THR A 28 -6.63 1.11 8.66
CA THR A 28 -7.65 1.36 7.60
C THR A 28 -7.20 0.92 6.20
N LEU A 29 -5.89 0.72 5.98
CA LEU A 29 -5.33 0.38 4.67
C LEU A 29 -5.82 -0.97 4.14
N VAL A 30 -6.18 -1.88 5.03
CA VAL A 30 -6.56 -3.26 4.70
C VAL A 30 -8.03 -3.47 5.09
N PRO A 31 -8.91 -3.84 4.14
CA PRO A 31 -10.28 -4.24 4.43
C PRO A 31 -10.38 -5.38 5.44
N ALA A 32 -11.60 -5.62 5.93
CA ALA A 32 -11.91 -6.76 6.79
C ALA A 32 -11.48 -8.11 6.18
N HIS A 33 -11.56 -9.18 6.97
CA HIS A 33 -11.22 -10.54 6.54
C HIS A 33 -9.84 -10.66 5.88
N ARG A 34 -8.86 -9.85 6.32
CA ARG A 34 -7.50 -9.80 5.78
C ARG A 34 -7.47 -9.55 4.27
N ALA A 35 -8.44 -8.78 3.76
CA ALA A 35 -8.60 -8.41 2.36
C ALA A 35 -8.58 -9.59 1.38
N ARG A 36 -9.18 -10.70 1.80
CA ARG A 36 -9.35 -11.89 0.97
C ARG A 36 -10.67 -11.86 0.23
N VAL A 37 -10.71 -12.59 -0.88
CA VAL A 37 -11.90 -12.79 -1.71
C VAL A 37 -12.16 -14.28 -1.92
N ARG A 38 -13.42 -14.67 -2.08
CA ARG A 38 -13.84 -16.02 -2.51
C ARG A 38 -14.28 -15.96 -3.97
N LEU A 39 -13.57 -16.65 -4.86
CA LEU A 39 -13.84 -16.64 -6.31
C LEU A 39 -13.76 -18.05 -6.91
N GLY A 40 -14.47 -18.29 -8.02
CA GLY A 40 -14.46 -19.56 -8.74
C GLY A 40 -15.61 -20.50 -8.34
N ALA A 41 -15.66 -21.66 -8.99
CA ALA A 41 -16.60 -22.74 -8.69
C ALA A 41 -15.82 -24.09 -8.64
N PRO A 42 -15.55 -24.66 -7.46
CA PRO A 42 -15.95 -24.19 -6.13
C PRO A 42 -15.22 -22.89 -5.70
N PRO A 43 -15.77 -22.11 -4.74
CA PRO A 43 -15.12 -20.90 -4.26
C PRO A 43 -13.77 -21.18 -3.61
N GLN A 44 -12.73 -20.51 -4.10
CA GLN A 44 -11.40 -20.52 -3.51
C GLN A 44 -11.12 -19.19 -2.82
N GLU A 45 -10.58 -19.25 -1.61
CA GLU A 45 -10.11 -18.07 -0.90
C GLU A 45 -8.75 -17.62 -1.47
N LEU A 46 -8.70 -16.37 -1.91
CA LEU A 46 -7.55 -15.76 -2.58
C LEU A 46 -7.19 -14.43 -1.90
N GLY A 47 -5.90 -14.16 -1.75
CA GLY A 47 -5.39 -12.87 -1.30
C GLY A 47 -5.32 -11.87 -2.46
N VAL A 48 -5.68 -10.61 -2.20
CA VAL A 48 -5.55 -9.53 -3.18
C VAL A 48 -4.21 -8.83 -2.98
N ALA A 49 -3.35 -8.86 -3.99
CA ALA A 49 -1.96 -8.40 -3.93
C ALA A 49 -1.83 -6.95 -3.39
N LEU A 50 -2.66 -6.02 -3.86
CA LEU A 50 -2.70 -4.63 -3.36
C LEU A 50 -2.71 -4.56 -1.83
N PHE A 51 -3.58 -5.32 -1.19
CA PHE A 51 -3.74 -5.26 0.27
C PHE A 51 -2.64 -6.02 1.01
N SER A 52 -2.04 -7.03 0.39
CA SER A 52 -0.81 -7.63 0.90
C SER A 52 0.35 -6.62 0.88
N ASP A 53 0.46 -5.82 -0.18
CA ASP A 53 1.49 -4.79 -0.31
C ASP A 53 1.27 -3.67 0.73
N LEU A 54 0.02 -3.20 0.89
CA LEU A 54 -0.34 -2.22 1.92
C LEU A 54 -0.12 -2.75 3.35
N ALA A 55 -0.43 -4.02 3.62
CA ALA A 55 -0.12 -4.64 4.91
C ALA A 55 1.40 -4.70 5.15
N CYS A 56 2.18 -4.94 4.11
CA CYS A 56 3.64 -4.93 4.20
C CYS A 56 4.23 -3.55 4.50
N LEU A 57 3.64 -2.47 3.98
CA LEU A 57 4.03 -1.10 4.38
C LEU A 57 3.88 -0.92 5.90
N ASP A 58 2.76 -1.38 6.47
CA ASP A 58 2.52 -1.29 7.92
C ASP A 58 3.45 -2.18 8.76
N VAL A 59 3.83 -3.37 8.25
CA VAL A 59 4.85 -4.22 8.89
C VAL A 59 6.21 -3.51 8.95
N VAL A 60 6.64 -2.89 7.85
CA VAL A 60 7.90 -2.16 7.78
C VAL A 60 7.88 -0.96 8.73
N ARG A 61 6.78 -0.20 8.76
CA ARG A 61 6.59 0.91 9.70
C ARG A 61 6.73 0.47 11.15
N ARG A 62 6.03 -0.60 11.55
CA ARG A 62 6.09 -1.11 12.94
C ARG A 62 7.49 -1.58 13.30
N ALA A 63 8.17 -2.28 12.38
CA ALA A 63 9.55 -2.68 12.60
C ALA A 63 10.48 -1.47 12.80
N PHE A 64 10.33 -0.41 11.99
CA PHE A 64 11.08 0.83 12.18
C PHE A 64 10.86 1.44 13.57
N LEU A 65 9.61 1.55 14.03
CA LEU A 65 9.31 2.09 15.36
C LEU A 65 9.90 1.23 16.49
N GLN A 66 9.81 -0.09 16.38
CA GLN A 66 10.36 -1.03 17.36
C GLN A 66 11.89 -1.01 17.39
N MET A 67 12.55 -0.85 16.24
CA MET A 67 14.00 -0.69 16.18
C MET A 67 14.43 0.64 16.76
N ARG A 68 13.71 1.74 16.46
CA ARG A 68 13.98 3.08 17.00
C ARG A 68 13.87 3.12 18.53
N SER A 69 12.93 2.38 19.11
CA SER A 69 12.79 2.27 20.57
C SER A 69 13.77 1.28 21.22
N GLY A 70 14.56 0.55 20.42
CA GLY A 70 15.46 -0.50 20.91
C GLY A 70 14.75 -1.79 21.32
N ALA A 71 13.45 -1.94 21.03
CA ALA A 71 12.68 -3.12 21.38
C ALA A 71 13.08 -4.37 20.57
N ILE A 72 13.54 -4.18 19.33
CA ILE A 72 14.07 -5.25 18.47
C ILE A 72 15.35 -4.79 17.76
N ALA A 73 16.22 -5.74 17.42
CA ALA A 73 17.42 -5.48 16.62
C ALA A 73 17.23 -5.76 15.12
N ALA A 74 16.28 -6.63 14.75
CA ALA A 74 16.00 -7.02 13.38
C ALA A 74 14.55 -7.51 13.23
N SER A 75 14.05 -7.55 11.99
CA SER A 75 12.72 -8.06 11.67
C SER A 75 12.74 -8.81 10.33
N PRO A 76 12.82 -10.16 10.34
CA PRO A 76 12.72 -10.96 9.12
C PRO A 76 11.42 -10.73 8.34
N ALA A 77 10.34 -10.39 9.05
CA ALA A 77 9.07 -10.02 8.43
C ALA A 77 9.19 -8.70 7.64
N ALA A 78 9.89 -7.70 8.19
CA ALA A 78 10.15 -6.45 7.46
C ALA A 78 11.08 -6.68 6.27
N GLU A 79 12.10 -7.53 6.39
CA GLU A 79 12.99 -7.91 5.28
C GLU A 79 12.22 -8.57 4.13
N ALA A 80 11.35 -9.54 4.44
CA ALA A 80 10.49 -10.17 3.45
C ALA A 80 9.52 -9.16 2.81
N CYS A 81 8.92 -8.28 3.61
CA CYS A 81 8.02 -7.25 3.13
C CYS A 81 8.71 -6.22 2.24
N LEU A 82 9.95 -5.83 2.52
CA LEU A 82 10.75 -4.98 1.62
C LEU A 82 10.96 -5.64 0.26
N GLY A 83 11.20 -6.95 0.24
CA GLY A 83 11.27 -7.73 -1.00
C GLY A 83 9.97 -7.68 -1.80
N GLN A 84 8.82 -7.85 -1.14
CA GLN A 84 7.51 -7.78 -1.76
C GLN A 84 7.19 -6.37 -2.29
N LEU A 85 7.44 -5.32 -1.49
CA LEU A 85 7.23 -3.94 -1.91
C LEU A 85 8.08 -3.57 -3.11
N ARG A 86 9.35 -4.01 -3.13
CA ARG A 86 10.22 -3.85 -4.31
C ARG A 86 9.61 -4.48 -5.55
N GLN A 87 9.09 -5.71 -5.42
CA GLN A 87 8.46 -6.41 -6.53
C GLN A 87 7.19 -5.70 -7.00
N ALA A 88 6.35 -5.19 -6.09
CA ALA A 88 5.15 -4.43 -6.43
C ALA A 88 5.48 -3.14 -7.21
N ILE A 89 6.48 -2.38 -6.75
CA ILE A 89 6.94 -1.15 -7.42
C ILE A 89 7.46 -1.47 -8.83
N VAL A 90 8.36 -2.44 -8.97
CA VAL A 90 8.95 -2.82 -10.26
C VAL A 90 7.92 -3.43 -11.21
N CYS A 91 6.92 -4.14 -10.70
CA CYS A 91 5.82 -4.68 -11.50
C CYS A 91 4.96 -3.57 -12.13
N THR A 92 4.86 -2.42 -11.46
CA THR A 92 4.09 -1.27 -11.94
C THR A 92 4.91 -0.42 -12.92
N ALA A 93 6.23 -0.32 -12.70
CA ALA A 93 7.19 0.35 -13.57
C ALA A 93 6.69 1.72 -14.06
N ASP A 94 6.20 2.56 -13.14
CA ASP A 94 5.75 3.91 -13.47
C ASP A 94 6.91 4.70 -14.10
N SER A 95 6.67 5.19 -15.32
CA SER A 95 7.65 5.90 -16.15
C SER A 95 7.40 7.41 -16.20
N THR A 96 6.52 7.91 -15.32
CA THR A 96 6.28 9.34 -15.11
C THR A 96 7.59 10.04 -14.70
N LEU A 97 7.91 11.15 -15.36
CA LEU A 97 9.12 11.92 -15.10
C LEU A 97 8.87 12.95 -14.00
N GLU A 98 9.65 12.90 -12.92
CA GLU A 98 9.60 13.88 -11.83
C GLU A 98 10.51 15.08 -12.11
N PRO A 99 10.00 16.33 -12.10
CA PRO A 99 10.82 17.52 -12.14
C PRO A 99 11.75 17.58 -10.93
N ALA A 100 13.00 17.94 -11.16
CA ALA A 100 13.96 18.18 -10.08
C ALA A 100 13.84 19.62 -9.55
N ARG A 101 13.90 19.77 -8.22
CA ARG A 101 14.10 21.04 -7.52
C ARG A 101 15.44 21.04 -6.80
N ILE A 102 16.06 22.20 -6.67
CA ILE A 102 17.29 22.35 -5.89
C ILE A 102 16.90 22.45 -4.41
N VAL A 103 17.41 21.51 -3.61
CA VAL A 103 17.28 21.51 -2.15
C VAL A 103 18.66 21.72 -1.56
N CYS A 104 18.78 22.64 -0.61
CA CYS A 104 20.01 22.90 0.12
C CYS A 104 19.80 22.52 1.58
N GLU A 105 20.56 21.53 2.06
CA GLU A 105 20.45 21.05 3.45
C GLU A 105 21.17 22.01 4.41
N ASP A 106 22.25 22.66 3.97
CA ASP A 106 23.07 23.64 4.70
C ASP A 106 23.85 24.55 3.71
N VAL A 107 24.52 25.60 4.21
CA VAL A 107 25.35 26.52 3.40
C VAL A 107 26.40 25.74 2.60
N GLY A 108 26.18 25.67 1.28
CA GLY A 108 27.13 25.10 0.32
C GLY A 108 26.84 23.67 -0.14
N ARG A 109 25.82 22.98 0.40
CA ARG A 109 25.42 21.65 -0.06
C ARG A 109 24.02 21.67 -0.65
N CYS A 110 23.95 21.87 -1.96
CA CYS A 110 22.71 21.83 -2.72
C CYS A 110 22.71 20.63 -3.67
N GLY A 111 21.56 19.96 -3.81
CA GLY A 111 21.35 18.82 -4.70
C GLY A 111 19.98 18.87 -5.36
N GLY A 112 19.83 18.15 -6.48
CA GLY A 112 18.53 17.95 -7.11
C GLY A 112 17.73 16.89 -6.35
N ALA A 113 16.51 17.22 -5.94
CA ALA A 113 15.53 16.28 -5.41
C ALA A 113 14.28 16.30 -6.30
N ALA A 114 13.57 15.18 -6.42
CA ALA A 114 12.26 15.17 -7.05
C ALA A 114 11.32 16.15 -6.33
N SER A 115 10.57 16.93 -7.11
CA SER A 115 9.62 17.91 -6.59
C SER A 115 8.42 17.25 -5.92
N GLY A 116 7.99 16.07 -6.41
CA GLY A 116 6.78 15.39 -5.94
C GLY A 116 5.49 16.07 -6.42
N GLU A 117 5.60 17.02 -7.36
CA GLU A 117 4.47 17.80 -7.89
C GLU A 117 3.83 17.14 -9.12
N THR A 118 4.35 15.99 -9.56
CA THR A 118 3.87 15.31 -10.76
C THR A 118 2.67 14.44 -10.43
N ALA A 119 1.64 14.56 -11.26
CA ALA A 119 0.48 13.68 -11.23
C ALA A 119 0.85 12.31 -11.83
N HIS A 120 0.57 11.24 -11.10
CA HIS A 120 0.81 9.87 -11.57
C HIS A 120 -0.46 9.25 -12.15
N ARG A 121 -0.34 8.54 -13.27
CA ARG A 121 -1.43 7.72 -13.81
C ARG A 121 -1.43 6.36 -13.14
N CYS A 122 -2.33 6.19 -12.18
CA CYS A 122 -2.50 4.96 -11.42
C CYS A 122 -3.67 4.12 -11.93
N ARG A 123 -3.81 2.91 -11.38
CA ARG A 123 -5.05 2.14 -11.44
C ARG A 123 -5.93 2.55 -10.25
N ASN A 124 -7.22 2.72 -10.47
CA ASN A 124 -8.15 3.13 -9.43
C ASN A 124 -8.28 2.05 -8.35
N TRP A 125 -7.56 2.22 -7.24
CA TRP A 125 -7.57 1.27 -6.13
C TRP A 125 -8.91 1.20 -5.40
N ALA A 126 -9.73 2.27 -5.46
CA ALA A 126 -11.03 2.29 -4.80
C ALA A 126 -11.98 1.23 -5.40
N GLN A 127 -11.94 1.03 -6.72
CA GLN A 127 -12.69 -0.04 -7.39
C GLN A 127 -12.26 -1.44 -6.93
N VAL A 128 -10.96 -1.62 -6.65
CA VAL A 128 -10.45 -2.87 -6.09
C VAL A 128 -10.96 -3.08 -4.67
N ARG A 129 -10.97 -2.03 -3.84
CA ARG A 129 -11.52 -2.09 -2.48
C ARG A 129 -13.02 -2.41 -2.48
N GLU A 130 -13.81 -1.68 -3.25
CA GLU A 130 -15.25 -1.88 -3.39
C GLU A 130 -15.57 -3.32 -3.79
N PHE A 131 -14.82 -3.88 -4.75
CA PHE A 131 -14.99 -5.27 -5.14
C PHE A 131 -14.72 -6.24 -3.96
N VAL A 132 -13.64 -6.03 -3.22
CA VAL A 132 -13.28 -6.90 -2.07
C VAL A 132 -14.34 -6.83 -0.99
N GLU A 133 -14.78 -5.63 -0.61
CA GLU A 133 -15.79 -5.44 0.43
C GLU A 133 -17.15 -6.01 0.01
N ALA A 134 -17.56 -5.82 -1.25
CA ALA A 134 -18.77 -6.43 -1.80
C ALA A 134 -18.69 -7.96 -1.84
N ASN A 135 -17.53 -8.53 -2.20
CA ASN A 135 -17.31 -9.97 -2.16
C ASN A 135 -17.41 -10.52 -0.73
N GLN A 136 -16.87 -9.81 0.26
CA GLN A 136 -16.91 -10.23 1.67
C GLN A 136 -18.31 -10.17 2.26
N ALA A 137 -19.14 -9.21 1.83
CA ALA A 137 -20.52 -9.10 2.27
C ALA A 137 -21.37 -10.35 1.94
N THR A 138 -21.00 -11.12 0.91
CA THR A 138 -21.71 -12.37 0.57
C THR A 138 -21.34 -13.55 1.48
N TRP A 139 -20.23 -13.47 2.23
CA TRP A 139 -19.75 -14.59 3.04
C TRP A 139 -20.64 -14.86 4.26
N ALA A 140 -21.36 -13.86 4.74
CA ALA A 140 -22.30 -13.99 5.85
C ALA A 140 -23.58 -14.76 5.46
N ILE A 141 -23.88 -14.86 4.16
CA ILE A 141 -25.07 -15.55 3.64
C ILE A 141 -24.86 -17.09 3.64
N ASP A 142 -23.61 -17.56 3.70
CA ASP A 142 -23.26 -18.98 3.66
C ASP A 142 -23.53 -19.77 4.96
N TYR A 143 -23.98 -19.12 6.05
CA TYR A 143 -24.29 -19.79 7.34
C TYR A 143 -25.76 -20.22 7.51
N SER A 144 -26.54 -20.30 6.42
CA SER A 144 -27.97 -20.67 6.46
C SER A 144 -28.37 -21.75 5.46
N GLY A 145 -27.53 -22.78 5.29
CA GLY A 145 -27.83 -24.01 4.55
C GLY A 145 -27.67 -25.24 5.40
#